data_AF-A0A293LEV6-F1
#
_entry.id   AF-A0A293LEV6-F1
#
_cell.length_a   1.000
_cell.length_b   1.000
_cell.length_c   1.000
_cell.angle_alpha   90.00
_cell.angle_beta   90.00
_cell.angle_gamma   90.00
#
_symmetry.space_group_name_H-M   'P 1'
#
loop_
_entity.id
_entity.type
_entity.pdbx_description
1 polymer ?
#
loop_
_entity_poly.entity_id
_entity_poly.type
_entity_poly.pdbx_seq_one_letter_code
_entity_poly.pdbx_strand_id
1 'polypeptide(L)'
;MSDSVSTRTRTVRTTQRYSPDVKLIVRTKKHMHRRTQPKLSSCVKCGKSTRLAHKTHCSTCMEVCADPEFQTKVKQTHLEEKKRYLDEAQAFVEDLAKRINNPSAERLYCPVFRTPHGGCACMQKYLVGNDDGIHNRARMLLQLIQEAKRLSQQKCYNWSDVKCRRGGQSVGLGNGQKRSSSFELFVAEHRPRLRNLRLCERATQRVLFYSNNFLHRVLKTEPNKGQRIERTKGKAALGLLQPVEKLPLETCCRRRCTELARQYGTLVQQWRDRSQMGQMETRRVLAEMLTPCAATATNCYKFISWVTGCSFTTISRVSRQMQETGGDRDPPEHGLKKWFQSKNMPQGGDEQNSSVQDIT
;
A
#
# COMPACT_ATOMS: atom_id res chain seq x y z
N MET A 1 -13.39 41.33 -55.48
CA MET A 1 -14.13 41.02 -54.24
C MET A 1 -14.14 39.51 -54.04
N SER A 2 -13.18 38.99 -53.28
CA SER A 2 -13.11 37.57 -52.92
C SER A 2 -12.30 37.47 -51.63
N ASP A 3 -12.99 37.55 -50.49
CA ASP A 3 -12.37 37.48 -49.17
C ASP A 3 -12.15 36.01 -48.77
N SER A 4 -10.87 35.63 -48.69
CA SER A 4 -10.45 34.31 -48.19
C SER A 4 -10.42 34.32 -46.66
N VAL A 5 -11.41 33.71 -46.02
CA VAL A 5 -11.46 33.55 -44.56
C VAL A 5 -10.51 32.42 -44.11
N SER A 6 -9.43 32.79 -43.42
CA SER A 6 -8.46 31.87 -42.82
C SER A 6 -9.00 31.31 -41.50
N THR A 7 -9.40 30.04 -41.49
CA THR A 7 -9.79 29.31 -40.28
C THR A 7 -8.55 28.78 -39.55
N ARG A 8 -8.00 29.59 -38.64
CA ARG A 8 -7.00 29.12 -37.66
C ARG A 8 -7.69 28.28 -36.58
N THR A 9 -7.51 26.97 -36.64
CA THR A 9 -7.87 26.03 -35.56
C THR A 9 -6.97 26.28 -34.34
N ARG A 10 -7.54 26.90 -33.31
CA ARG A 10 -6.89 27.14 -32.02
C ARG A 10 -6.81 25.83 -31.25
N THR A 11 -5.63 25.21 -31.22
CA THR A 11 -5.35 24.05 -30.36
C THR A 11 -5.46 24.47 -28.90
N VAL A 12 -6.47 23.93 -28.21
CA VAL A 12 -6.63 24.05 -26.76
C VAL A 12 -5.50 23.28 -26.11
N ARG A 13 -4.54 24.00 -25.51
CA ARG A 13 -3.51 23.41 -24.67
C ARG A 13 -4.18 22.74 -23.48
N THR A 14 -4.06 21.42 -23.41
CA THR A 14 -4.38 20.62 -22.23
C THR A 14 -3.61 21.19 -21.04
N THR A 15 -4.34 21.65 -20.02
CA THR A 15 -3.80 22.13 -18.76
C THR A 15 -2.89 21.06 -18.15
N GLN A 16 -1.59 21.37 -18.04
CA GLN A 16 -0.63 20.56 -17.32
C GLN A 16 -1.12 20.32 -15.89
N ARG A 17 -1.01 19.09 -15.41
CA ARG A 17 -1.17 18.79 -13.98
C ARG A 17 -0.05 19.49 -13.22
N TYR A 18 -0.42 20.52 -12.47
CA TYR A 18 0.42 21.20 -11.51
C TYR A 18 0.94 20.17 -10.49
N SER A 19 2.19 19.73 -10.65
CA SER A 19 2.95 19.04 -9.62
C SER A 19 4.10 19.97 -9.29
N PRO A 20 4.12 20.63 -8.12
CA PRO A 20 5.20 21.52 -7.77
C PRO A 20 6.42 20.67 -7.41
N ASP A 21 7.24 20.37 -8.41
CA ASP A 21 8.61 19.91 -8.23
C ASP A 21 9.43 21.09 -7.69
N VAL A 22 9.33 21.30 -6.37
CA VAL A 22 10.35 22.05 -5.64
C VAL A 22 11.61 21.20 -5.70
N LYS A 23 12.55 21.58 -6.58
CA LYS A 23 13.94 21.13 -6.54
C LYS A 23 14.55 21.54 -5.21
N LEU A 24 14.43 20.67 -4.20
CA LEU A 24 15.20 20.79 -2.97
C LEU A 24 16.68 20.62 -3.32
N ILE A 25 17.45 21.70 -3.15
CA ILE A 25 18.90 21.66 -3.13
C ILE A 25 19.31 20.85 -1.89
N VAL A 26 19.42 19.53 -2.05
CA VAL A 26 20.08 18.65 -1.09
C VAL A 26 21.54 18.50 -1.54
N ARG A 27 22.31 19.58 -1.38
CA ARG A 27 23.77 19.54 -1.18
C ARG A 27 23.91 19.87 0.32
N THR A 28 24.34 18.98 1.21
CA THR A 28 25.73 18.52 1.37
C THR A 28 25.82 17.40 2.44
N LYS A 29 25.39 16.15 2.16
CA LYS A 29 25.81 14.96 2.97
C LYS A 29 26.00 13.68 2.14
N LYS A 30 26.19 13.79 0.83
CA LYS A 30 26.32 12.63 -0.08
C LYS A 30 27.75 12.06 -0.20
N HIS A 31 28.74 12.68 0.44
CA HIS A 31 30.15 12.34 0.20
C HIS A 31 30.74 11.28 1.14
N MET A 32 30.17 11.04 2.33
CA MET A 32 30.74 10.03 3.25
C MET A 32 30.21 8.60 3.05
N HIS A 33 29.02 8.40 2.46
CA HIS A 33 28.51 7.04 2.20
C HIS A 33 29.05 6.36 0.93
N ARG A 34 29.93 7.02 0.16
CA ARG A 34 30.56 6.41 -1.02
C ARG A 34 31.81 5.58 -0.72
N ARG A 35 32.39 5.65 0.48
CA ARG A 35 33.65 4.96 0.82
C ARG A 35 33.49 3.56 1.42
N THR A 36 32.27 3.11 1.71
CA THR A 36 31.94 1.72 2.04
C THR A 36 31.14 1.08 0.90
N GLN A 37 31.65 1.14 -0.32
CA GLN A 37 31.14 0.30 -1.40
C GLN A 37 31.55 -1.14 -1.07
N PRO A 38 30.62 -2.09 -0.94
CA PRO A 38 30.96 -3.49 -0.70
C PRO A 38 31.84 -4.01 -1.84
N LYS A 39 32.87 -4.78 -1.48
CA LYS A 39 33.82 -5.37 -2.43
C LYS A 39 33.06 -6.14 -3.50
N LEU A 40 33.51 -6.00 -4.74
CA LEU A 40 33.03 -6.72 -5.92
C LEU A 40 33.02 -8.24 -5.65
N SER A 41 31.85 -8.85 -5.48
CA SER A 41 31.73 -10.30 -5.49
C SER A 41 31.61 -10.79 -6.95
N SER A 42 32.39 -11.82 -7.29
CA SER A 42 32.25 -12.55 -8.54
C SER A 42 31.00 -13.42 -8.50
N CYS A 43 30.27 -13.50 -9.61
CA CYS A 43 29.16 -14.44 -9.72
C CYS A 43 29.67 -15.88 -9.52
N VAL A 44 29.07 -16.63 -8.59
CA VAL A 44 29.46 -18.01 -8.25
C VAL A 44 29.40 -18.93 -9.48
N LYS A 45 28.41 -18.74 -10.37
CA LYS A 45 28.28 -19.57 -11.57
C LYS A 45 29.20 -19.19 -12.73
N CYS A 46 29.36 -17.90 -13.02
CA CYS A 46 30.07 -17.47 -14.24
C CYS A 46 31.41 -16.77 -13.98
N GLY A 47 31.84 -16.64 -12.72
CA GLY A 47 33.13 -16.03 -12.32
C GLY A 47 33.27 -14.52 -12.58
N LYS A 48 32.37 -13.92 -13.36
CA LYS A 48 32.46 -12.51 -13.76
C LYS A 48 32.10 -11.58 -12.60
N SER A 49 32.94 -10.56 -12.39
CA SER A 49 32.76 -9.54 -11.35
C SER A 49 31.69 -8.52 -11.78
N THR A 50 30.62 -8.39 -10.99
CA THR A 50 29.52 -7.45 -11.28
C THR A 50 29.59 -6.22 -10.37
N ARG A 51 29.84 -5.03 -10.94
CA ARG A 51 29.98 -3.73 -10.24
C ARG A 51 28.69 -3.16 -9.60
N LEU A 52 27.68 -3.98 -9.30
CA LEU A 52 26.38 -3.48 -8.84
C LEU A 52 25.89 -4.27 -7.63
N ALA A 53 26.25 -3.78 -6.44
CA ALA A 53 25.95 -4.32 -5.10
C ALA A 53 24.46 -4.53 -4.76
N HIS A 54 23.55 -4.21 -5.67
CA HIS A 54 22.10 -4.28 -5.45
C HIS A 54 21.35 -5.04 -6.54
N LYS A 55 22.05 -5.57 -7.56
CA LYS A 55 21.39 -6.41 -8.55
C LYS A 55 21.27 -7.81 -7.99
N THR A 56 20.02 -8.23 -7.80
CA THR A 56 19.68 -9.61 -7.46
C THR A 56 20.14 -10.61 -8.52
N HIS A 57 20.53 -10.17 -9.73
CA HIS A 57 20.86 -11.04 -10.85
C HIS A 57 22.22 -10.65 -11.47
N CYS A 58 23.04 -11.64 -11.82
CA CYS A 58 24.26 -11.41 -12.61
C CYS A 58 23.91 -10.80 -13.97
N SER A 59 24.62 -9.75 -14.42
CA SER A 59 24.36 -9.18 -15.74
C SER A 59 24.73 -10.10 -16.90
N THR A 60 25.55 -11.13 -16.65
CA THR A 60 26.02 -12.06 -17.68
C THR A 60 25.18 -13.32 -17.71
N CYS A 61 25.09 -14.06 -16.61
CA CYS A 61 24.35 -15.33 -16.57
C CYS A 61 22.92 -15.19 -16.03
N MET A 62 22.52 -14.00 -15.58
CA MET A 62 21.17 -13.67 -15.07
C MET A 62 20.67 -14.54 -13.90
N GLU A 63 21.49 -15.43 -13.36
CA GLU A 63 21.24 -16.15 -12.12
C GLU A 63 21.10 -15.19 -10.95
N VAL A 64 20.22 -15.56 -10.01
CA VAL A 64 20.02 -14.82 -8.77
C VAL A 64 21.31 -14.89 -7.97
N CYS A 65 22.11 -13.83 -8.00
CA CYS A 65 23.36 -13.70 -7.27
C CYS A 65 23.18 -13.04 -5.90
N ALA A 66 21.94 -12.68 -5.55
CA ALA A 66 21.64 -12.25 -4.21
C ALA A 66 21.66 -13.46 -3.29
N ASP A 67 22.80 -13.63 -2.62
CA ASP A 67 22.98 -14.49 -1.46
C ASP A 67 21.71 -14.43 -0.57
N PRO A 68 21.02 -15.56 -0.36
CA PRO A 68 19.87 -15.63 0.53
C PRO A 68 20.17 -15.00 1.90
N GLU A 69 21.40 -15.16 2.42
CA GLU A 69 21.82 -14.53 3.66
C GLU A 69 21.88 -13.00 3.56
N PHE A 70 22.30 -12.47 2.42
CA PHE A 70 22.30 -11.02 2.21
C PHE A 70 20.88 -10.48 2.19
N GLN A 71 19.94 -11.18 1.54
CA GLN A 71 18.53 -10.75 1.51
C GLN A 71 17.88 -10.83 2.91
N THR A 72 18.17 -11.86 3.70
CA THR A 72 17.69 -11.95 5.08
C THR A 72 18.31 -10.86 5.95
N LYS A 73 19.61 -10.58 5.83
CA LYS A 73 20.30 -9.47 6.51
C LYS A 73 19.69 -8.11 6.14
N VAL A 74 19.37 -7.86 4.87
CA VAL A 74 18.69 -6.62 4.42
C VAL A 74 17.27 -6.52 4.99
N LYS A 75 16.50 -7.62 4.99
CA LYS A 75 15.16 -7.62 5.61
C LYS A 75 15.24 -7.37 7.12
N GLN A 76 16.20 -8.01 7.80
CA GLN A 76 16.42 -7.86 9.23
C GLN A 76 16.81 -6.43 9.60
N THR A 77 17.80 -5.85 8.92
CA THR A 77 18.20 -4.45 9.13
C THR A 77 17.03 -3.48 8.92
N HIS A 78 16.20 -3.69 7.91
CA HIS A 78 14.99 -2.88 7.73
C HIS A 78 13.94 -3.04 8.84
N LEU A 79 13.81 -4.23 9.44
CA LEU A 79 12.94 -4.46 10.58
C LEU A 79 13.48 -3.77 11.84
N GLU A 80 14.79 -3.83 12.07
CA GLU A 80 15.48 -3.16 13.16
C GLU A 80 15.37 -1.63 13.03
N GLU A 81 15.62 -1.07 11.84
CA GLU A 81 15.42 0.36 11.55
C GLU A 81 13.99 0.81 11.80
N LYS A 82 13.01 0.00 11.38
CA LYS A 82 11.59 0.28 11.61
C LYS A 82 11.27 0.26 13.11
N LYS A 83 11.77 -0.73 13.85
CA LYS A 83 11.57 -0.84 15.29
C LYS A 83 12.16 0.38 16.00
N ARG A 84 13.43 0.69 15.73
CA ARG A 84 14.13 1.87 16.26
C ARG A 84 13.35 3.16 16.00
N TYR A 85 12.87 3.37 14.76
CA TYR A 85 12.05 4.54 14.44
C TYR A 85 10.76 4.64 15.26
N LEU A 86 10.07 3.50 15.49
CA LEU A 86 8.85 3.49 16.27
C LEU A 86 9.12 3.75 17.76
N ASP A 87 10.20 3.19 18.29
CA ASP A 87 10.62 3.41 19.67
C ASP A 87 11.02 4.88 19.90
N GLU A 88 11.80 5.48 19.00
CA GLU A 88 12.14 6.92 19.03
C GLU A 88 10.88 7.80 18.92
N ALA A 89 9.96 7.45 18.02
CA ALA A 89 8.71 8.18 17.85
C ALA A 89 7.80 8.10 19.09
N GLN A 90 7.81 6.97 19.78
CA GLN A 90 7.07 6.73 21.01
C GLN A 90 7.68 7.50 22.18
N ALA A 91 9.00 7.44 22.37
CA ALA A 91 9.72 8.21 23.37
C ALA A 91 9.49 9.73 23.21
N PHE A 92 9.50 10.22 21.96
CA PHE A 92 9.19 11.61 21.64
C PHE A 92 7.81 12.05 22.13
N VAL A 93 6.77 11.23 21.94
CA VAL A 93 5.41 11.60 22.36
C VAL A 93 5.17 11.44 23.85
N GLU A 94 5.90 10.55 24.51
CA GLU A 94 5.86 10.41 25.98
C GLU A 94 6.45 11.65 26.65
N ASP A 95 7.59 12.14 26.17
CA ASP A 95 8.16 13.41 26.61
C ASP A 95 7.21 14.59 26.32
N LEU A 96 6.64 14.64 25.12
CA LEU A 96 5.64 15.65 24.76
C LEU A 96 4.40 15.62 25.66
N ALA A 97 3.89 14.43 25.99
CA ALA A 97 2.73 14.24 26.85
C ALA A 97 3.00 14.72 28.28
N LYS A 98 4.21 14.47 28.79
CA LYS A 98 4.67 15.00 30.09
C LYS A 98 4.74 16.52 30.07
N ARG A 99 5.37 17.12 29.05
CA ARG A 99 5.51 18.59 28.92
C ARG A 99 4.18 19.32 28.79
N ILE A 100 3.19 18.73 28.14
CA ILE A 100 1.86 19.32 27.92
C ILE A 100 0.87 18.94 29.02
N ASN A 101 1.25 18.00 29.90
CA ASN A 101 0.38 17.40 30.90
C ASN A 101 -0.95 16.87 30.30
N ASN A 102 -0.85 16.17 29.17
CA ASN A 102 -2.03 15.58 28.50
C ASN A 102 -1.71 14.21 27.88
N PRO A 103 -2.30 13.12 28.40
CA PRO A 103 -2.00 11.76 27.91
C PRO A 103 -2.47 11.53 26.46
N SER A 104 -3.41 12.33 25.95
CA SER A 104 -3.84 12.21 24.55
C SER A 104 -2.72 12.57 23.56
N ALA A 105 -1.66 13.24 24.03
CA ALA A 105 -0.49 13.59 23.23
C ALA A 105 0.32 12.37 22.79
N GLU A 106 0.19 11.22 23.45
CA GLU A 106 0.79 9.94 23.01
C GLU A 106 0.38 9.54 21.59
N ARG A 107 -0.73 10.08 21.08
CA ARG A 107 -1.17 9.82 19.70
C ARG A 107 -0.41 10.62 18.66
N LEU A 108 0.33 11.65 19.08
CA LEU A 108 0.91 12.68 18.23
C LEU A 108 2.22 12.28 17.54
N TYR A 109 2.31 11.03 17.06
CA TYR A 109 3.40 10.57 16.20
C TYR A 109 2.89 9.94 14.92
N CYS A 110 3.78 9.90 13.92
CA CYS A 110 3.51 9.22 12.66
C CYS A 110 4.03 7.77 12.68
N PRO A 111 3.18 6.74 12.58
CA PRO A 111 3.62 5.34 12.60
C PRO A 111 4.13 4.82 11.24
N VAL A 112 4.15 5.68 10.21
CA VAL A 112 4.50 5.24 8.85
C VAL A 112 6.01 5.12 8.68
N PHE A 113 6.44 3.92 8.32
CA PHE A 113 7.78 3.60 7.86
C PHE A 113 7.69 3.06 6.43
N ARG A 114 8.50 3.60 5.51
CA ARG A 114 8.51 3.19 4.10
C ARG A 114 9.93 2.84 3.69
N THR A 115 10.21 1.57 3.47
CA THR A 115 11.46 1.14 2.86
C THR A 115 11.53 1.60 1.40
N PRO A 116 12.64 2.17 0.91
CA PRO A 116 13.93 2.45 1.59
C PRO A 116 14.04 3.87 2.18
N HIS A 117 12.96 4.65 2.15
CA HIS A 117 12.94 6.07 2.54
C HIS A 117 12.91 6.32 4.06
N GLY A 118 12.82 5.27 4.88
CA GLY A 118 12.80 5.34 6.34
C GLY A 118 11.46 5.79 6.93
N GLY A 119 11.53 6.33 8.15
CA GLY A 119 10.39 6.86 8.89
C GLY A 119 9.83 8.15 8.28
N CYS A 120 8.50 8.25 8.16
CA CYS A 120 7.85 9.42 7.58
C CYS A 120 8.01 10.66 8.46
N ALA A 121 7.86 10.50 9.78
CA ALA A 121 8.00 11.53 10.81
C ALA A 121 7.20 12.84 10.56
N CYS A 122 6.16 12.82 9.73
CA CYS A 122 5.46 14.05 9.33
C CYS A 122 4.82 14.80 10.50
N MET A 123 4.31 14.07 11.50
CA MET A 123 3.69 14.67 12.68
C MET A 123 4.74 15.26 13.62
N GLN A 124 5.83 14.53 13.85
CA GLN A 124 6.97 15.02 14.63
C GLN A 124 7.59 16.27 13.99
N LYS A 125 7.80 16.26 12.66
CA LYS A 125 8.26 17.44 11.91
C LYS A 125 7.30 18.62 12.04
N TYR A 126 5.99 18.36 11.97
CA TYR A 126 4.98 19.39 12.17
C TYR A 126 4.98 19.94 13.60
N LEU A 127 5.31 19.14 14.62
CA LEU A 127 5.35 19.56 16.03
C LEU A 127 6.65 20.25 16.42
N VAL A 128 7.79 19.84 15.86
CA VAL A 128 9.08 20.51 16.07
C VAL A 128 9.10 21.82 15.29
N GLY A 129 8.74 21.81 14.00
CA GLY A 129 8.65 23.00 13.14
C GLY A 129 9.92 23.86 13.13
N ASN A 130 9.75 25.14 12.80
CA ASN A 130 10.86 26.09 12.69
C ASN A 130 10.87 27.15 13.81
N ASP A 131 9.84 27.16 14.66
CA ASP A 131 9.62 28.12 15.73
C ASP A 131 9.39 27.42 17.08
N ASP A 132 9.41 28.18 18.18
CA ASP A 132 9.13 27.67 19.54
C ASP A 132 7.65 27.31 19.78
N GLY A 133 6.83 27.31 18.72
CA GLY A 133 5.38 27.09 18.76
C GLY A 133 4.93 25.64 19.00
N ILE A 134 5.78 24.75 19.54
CA ILE A 134 5.46 23.33 19.74
C ILE A 134 4.19 23.14 20.58
N HIS A 135 4.04 23.91 21.66
CA HIS A 135 2.87 23.84 22.55
C HIS A 135 1.58 24.22 21.83
N ASN A 136 1.61 25.27 20.99
CA ASN A 136 0.43 25.72 20.26
C ASN A 136 0.03 24.71 19.18
N ARG A 137 1.01 24.17 18.44
CA ARG A 137 0.78 23.16 17.39
C ARG A 137 0.25 21.86 17.98
N ALA A 138 0.80 21.42 19.11
CA ALA A 138 0.30 20.26 19.84
C ALA A 138 -1.11 20.51 20.39
N ARG A 139 -1.38 21.67 21.00
CA ARG A 139 -2.72 22.03 21.51
C ARG A 139 -3.78 22.00 20.40
N MET A 140 -3.46 22.54 19.22
CA MET A 140 -4.36 22.50 18.06
C MET A 140 -4.68 21.05 17.64
N LEU A 141 -3.68 20.17 17.55
CA LEU A 141 -3.91 18.77 17.23
C LEU A 141 -4.67 18.02 18.34
N LEU A 142 -4.43 18.35 19.60
CA LEU A 142 -5.12 17.77 20.75
C LEU A 142 -6.60 18.13 20.78
N GLN A 143 -6.95 19.38 20.46
CA GLN A 143 -8.35 19.80 20.32
C GLN A 143 -9.06 18.98 19.25
N LEU A 144 -8.42 18.78 18.09
CA LEU A 144 -8.96 17.92 17.03
C LEU A 144 -9.10 16.46 17.49
N ILE A 145 -8.13 15.93 18.25
CA ILE A 145 -8.19 14.57 18.81
C ILE A 145 -9.36 14.40 19.76
N GLN A 146 -9.56 15.36 20.67
CA GLN A 146 -10.63 15.32 21.67
C GLN A 146 -11.99 15.37 20.99
N GLU A 147 -12.18 16.30 20.05
CA GLU A 147 -13.44 16.46 19.35
C GLU A 147 -13.72 15.28 18.41
N ALA A 148 -12.72 14.80 17.68
CA ALA A 148 -12.84 13.60 16.87
C ALA A 148 -13.21 12.37 17.71
N LYS A 149 -12.59 12.20 18.89
CA LYS A 149 -12.90 11.10 19.80
C LYS A 149 -14.35 11.17 20.27
N ARG A 150 -14.79 12.35 20.72
CA ARG A 150 -16.18 12.60 21.15
C ARG A 150 -17.18 12.30 20.05
N LEU A 151 -17.00 12.87 18.86
CA LEU A 151 -17.86 12.66 17.71
C LEU A 151 -17.83 11.22 17.20
N SER A 152 -16.68 10.55 17.27
CA SER A 152 -16.57 9.15 16.83
C SER A 152 -17.41 8.20 17.70
N GLN A 153 -17.63 8.53 18.98
CA GLN A 153 -18.44 7.74 19.90
C GLN A 153 -19.95 7.95 19.66
N GLN A 154 -20.33 9.06 19.02
CA GLN A 154 -21.72 9.31 18.67
C GLN A 154 -22.21 8.29 17.62
N LYS A 155 -23.33 7.67 17.92
CA LYS A 155 -24.05 6.80 17.00
C LYS A 155 -25.21 7.58 16.37
N CYS A 156 -25.54 7.26 15.13
CA CYS A 156 -26.66 7.87 14.42
C CYS A 156 -28.02 7.22 14.74
N TYR A 157 -28.07 6.35 15.75
CA TYR A 157 -29.27 5.62 16.16
C TYR A 157 -29.22 5.42 17.68
N ASN A 158 -30.39 5.30 18.30
CA ASN A 158 -30.49 4.98 19.71
C ASN A 158 -30.18 3.49 19.93
N TRP A 159 -29.35 3.17 20.92
CA TRP A 159 -28.98 1.78 21.22
C TRP A 159 -30.17 0.93 21.66
N SER A 160 -31.17 1.56 22.29
CA SER A 160 -32.40 0.92 22.74
C SER A 160 -33.19 0.34 21.57
N ASP A 161 -33.30 1.09 20.46
CA ASP A 161 -34.07 0.69 19.28
C ASP A 161 -33.46 -0.51 18.54
N VAL A 162 -32.13 -0.68 18.64
CA VAL A 162 -31.40 -1.78 17.99
C VAL A 162 -31.52 -3.08 18.77
N LYS A 163 -31.62 -3.04 20.10
CA LYS A 163 -31.73 -4.26 20.93
C LYS A 163 -33.08 -4.95 20.80
N CYS A 164 -34.16 -4.20 20.53
CA CYS A 164 -35.51 -4.75 20.43
C CYS A 164 -35.79 -5.56 19.15
N ARG A 165 -34.91 -5.50 18.14
CA ARG A 165 -35.09 -6.23 16.86
C ARG A 165 -34.05 -7.32 16.67
N ARG A 166 -34.07 -8.36 17.53
CA ARG A 166 -33.26 -9.58 17.35
C ARG A 166 -33.81 -10.55 16.29
N GLY A 167 -34.88 -10.20 15.58
CA GLY A 167 -35.44 -10.98 14.47
C GLY A 167 -35.25 -10.30 13.10
N GLY A 168 -34.38 -10.86 12.26
CA GLY A 168 -34.53 -10.89 10.80
C GLY A 168 -34.27 -9.65 9.92
N GLN A 169 -34.38 -8.40 10.39
CA GLN A 169 -34.40 -7.23 9.47
C GLN A 169 -33.50 -6.04 9.86
N SER A 170 -32.33 -6.29 10.46
CA SER A 170 -31.32 -5.24 10.72
C SER A 170 -30.33 -5.02 9.55
N VAL A 171 -30.66 -5.51 8.35
CA VAL A 171 -29.94 -5.27 7.09
C VAL A 171 -30.25 -3.85 6.60
N GLY A 172 -29.74 -2.85 7.32
CA GLY A 172 -30.15 -1.46 7.18
C GLY A 172 -29.21 -0.48 7.87
N LEU A 173 -28.79 -0.83 9.08
CA LEU A 173 -28.01 0.03 9.98
C LEU A 173 -26.51 -0.27 9.97
N GLY A 174 -26.07 -1.14 9.04
CA GLY A 174 -24.66 -1.47 8.82
C GLY A 174 -23.96 -2.00 10.06
N ASN A 175 -24.40 -3.14 10.62
CA ASN A 175 -23.77 -3.81 11.78
C ASN A 175 -23.47 -2.88 12.99
N GLY A 176 -24.21 -1.77 13.14
CA GLY A 176 -23.92 -0.76 14.15
C GLY A 176 -22.61 0.02 13.96
N GLN A 177 -22.07 0.02 12.75
CA GLN A 177 -20.83 0.71 12.39
C GLN A 177 -21.06 2.08 11.73
N LYS A 178 -22.31 2.45 11.45
CA LYS A 178 -22.64 3.78 10.94
C LYS A 178 -22.21 4.86 11.95
N ARG A 179 -21.49 5.86 11.46
CA ARG A 179 -21.06 7.03 12.24
C ARG A 179 -22.13 8.12 12.15
N SER A 180 -22.13 9.05 13.11
CA SER A 180 -23.01 10.23 13.06
C SER A 180 -22.64 11.14 11.90
N SER A 181 -23.63 11.82 11.31
CA SER A 181 -23.39 12.82 10.26
C SER A 181 -22.47 13.96 10.74
N SER A 182 -22.51 14.30 12.03
CA SER A 182 -21.61 15.26 12.67
C SER A 182 -20.14 14.85 12.57
N PHE A 183 -19.82 13.59 12.85
CA PHE A 183 -18.46 13.05 12.69
C PHE A 183 -18.01 13.09 11.23
N GLU A 184 -18.93 12.88 10.30
CA GLU A 184 -18.65 12.88 8.86
C GLU A 184 -18.28 14.24 8.32
N LEU A 185 -19.08 15.25 8.64
CA LEU A 185 -18.79 16.64 8.31
C LEU A 185 -17.47 17.08 8.95
N PHE A 186 -17.26 16.72 10.22
CA PHE A 186 -16.02 17.06 10.93
C PHE A 186 -14.77 16.50 10.24
N VAL A 187 -14.78 15.21 9.85
CA VAL A 187 -13.65 14.61 9.13
C VAL A 187 -13.48 15.23 7.75
N ALA A 188 -14.58 15.51 7.03
CA ALA A 188 -14.54 16.13 5.70
C ALA A 188 -13.91 17.53 5.74
N GLU A 189 -14.23 18.34 6.75
CA GLU A 189 -13.70 19.69 6.92
C GLU A 189 -12.20 19.69 7.31
N HIS A 190 -11.82 18.85 8.29
CA HIS A 190 -10.49 18.93 8.89
C HIS A 190 -9.43 18.12 8.14
N ARG A 191 -9.82 17.07 7.40
CA ARG A 191 -8.87 16.25 6.66
C ARG A 191 -8.07 17.06 5.63
N PRO A 192 -8.65 17.88 4.74
CA PRO A 192 -7.89 18.72 3.81
C PRO A 192 -6.91 19.66 4.52
N ARG A 193 -7.32 20.28 5.64
CA ARG A 193 -6.46 21.16 6.44
C ARG A 193 -5.22 20.43 6.95
N LEU A 194 -5.38 19.24 7.53
CA LEU A 194 -4.26 18.42 8.01
C LEU A 194 -3.35 17.95 6.85
N ARG A 195 -3.91 17.70 5.66
CA ARG A 195 -3.13 17.36 4.46
C ARG A 195 -2.32 18.56 3.96
N ASN A 196 -2.85 19.79 4.06
CA ASN A 196 -2.14 21.03 3.74
C ASN A 196 -0.96 21.27 4.70
N LEU A 197 -1.06 20.82 5.95
CA LEU A 197 0.04 20.78 6.93
C LEU A 197 1.07 19.66 6.65
N ARG A 198 1.01 19.01 5.49
CA ARG A 198 1.91 17.92 5.06
C ARG A 198 1.86 16.66 5.96
N LEU A 199 0.80 16.47 6.73
CA LEU A 199 0.60 15.23 7.47
C LEU A 199 0.20 14.09 6.52
N CYS A 200 0.84 12.93 6.66
CA CYS A 200 0.49 11.75 5.88
C CYS A 200 -0.92 11.25 6.25
N GLU A 201 -1.57 10.51 5.34
CA GLU A 201 -2.92 9.98 5.57
C GLU A 201 -3.06 9.20 6.89
N ARG A 202 -2.03 8.41 7.27
CA ARG A 202 -2.05 7.68 8.54
C ARG A 202 -1.94 8.59 9.76
N ALA A 203 -1.19 9.69 9.66
CA ALA A 203 -1.12 10.71 10.69
C ALA A 203 -2.49 11.40 10.85
N THR A 204 -3.11 11.79 9.74
CA THR A 204 -4.45 12.39 9.72
C THR A 204 -5.51 11.46 10.31
N GLN A 205 -5.47 10.16 10.00
CA GLN A 205 -6.34 9.14 10.61
C GLN A 205 -6.20 9.03 12.12
N ARG A 206 -4.97 9.15 12.65
CA ARG A 206 -4.74 9.09 14.11
C ARG A 206 -5.35 10.28 14.84
N VAL A 207 -5.26 11.47 14.24
CA VAL A 207 -5.84 12.73 14.77
C VAL A 207 -7.36 12.67 14.70
N LEU A 208 -7.93 12.28 13.55
CA LEU A 208 -9.36 12.37 13.29
C LEU A 208 -10.15 11.07 13.54
N PHE A 209 -9.53 10.01 14.05
CA PHE A 209 -10.16 8.73 14.40
C PHE A 209 -10.95 8.02 13.29
N TYR A 210 -10.70 8.32 12.02
CA TYR A 210 -11.35 7.61 10.91
C TYR A 210 -10.48 6.49 10.34
N SER A 211 -11.10 5.56 9.62
CA SER A 211 -10.42 4.46 8.93
C SER A 211 -10.46 4.66 7.41
N ASN A 212 -9.61 3.95 6.66
CA ASN A 212 -9.69 3.95 5.19
C ASN A 212 -11.09 3.55 4.68
N ASN A 213 -11.80 2.66 5.39
CA ASN A 213 -13.14 2.24 4.99
C ASN A 213 -14.15 3.37 5.11
N PHE A 214 -14.01 4.23 6.13
CA PHE A 214 -14.86 5.41 6.33
C PHE A 214 -14.79 6.39 5.15
N LEU A 215 -13.62 6.54 4.52
CA LEU A 215 -13.46 7.42 3.35
C LEU A 215 -14.10 6.89 2.07
N HIS A 216 -14.29 5.57 1.95
CA HIS A 216 -14.59 4.93 0.66
C HIS A 216 -15.90 4.14 0.64
N ARG A 217 -16.48 3.78 1.79
CA ARG A 217 -17.73 3.04 1.86
C ARG A 217 -18.82 3.94 2.41
N VAL A 218 -19.70 4.39 1.52
CA VAL A 218 -21.07 4.74 1.90
C VAL A 218 -21.81 3.42 2.17
N LEU A 219 -22.64 3.40 3.21
CA LEU A 219 -23.43 2.21 3.52
C LEU A 219 -24.41 1.94 2.38
N LYS A 220 -24.65 0.65 2.09
CA LYS A 220 -25.58 0.23 1.01
C LYS A 220 -26.99 0.80 1.17
N THR A 221 -27.31 1.26 2.37
CA THR A 221 -28.61 1.68 2.85
C THR A 221 -28.80 3.20 2.85
N GLU A 222 -27.77 3.96 2.46
CA GLU A 222 -27.92 5.40 2.26
C GLU A 222 -28.54 5.70 0.87
N PRO A 223 -29.49 6.64 0.79
CA PRO A 223 -30.20 6.96 -0.45
C PRO A 223 -29.24 7.52 -1.52
N ASN A 224 -28.22 8.29 -1.10
CA ASN A 224 -27.16 8.78 -1.97
C ASN A 224 -26.04 7.74 -2.08
N LYS A 225 -26.22 6.76 -2.96
CA LYS A 225 -25.24 5.71 -3.28
C LYS A 225 -24.02 6.28 -4.02
N GLY A 226 -23.20 7.07 -3.34
CA GLY A 226 -21.96 7.64 -3.85
C GLY A 226 -20.72 7.10 -3.14
N GLN A 227 -19.52 7.46 -3.62
CA GLN A 227 -18.32 7.35 -2.81
C GLN A 227 -18.07 8.70 -2.13
N ARG A 228 -17.74 8.73 -0.84
CA ARG A 228 -17.39 10.00 -0.16
C ARG A 228 -16.13 10.65 -0.73
N ILE A 229 -15.28 9.83 -1.33
CA ILE A 229 -14.12 10.24 -2.12
C ILE A 229 -14.10 9.36 -3.37
N GLU A 230 -14.03 9.99 -4.54
CA GLU A 230 -13.87 9.27 -5.81
C GLU A 230 -12.62 8.39 -5.76
N ARG A 231 -12.83 7.07 -5.87
CA ARG A 231 -11.75 6.13 -6.14
C ARG A 231 -11.37 6.25 -7.59
N THR A 232 -10.09 6.55 -7.83
CA THR A 232 -9.48 6.30 -9.13
C THR A 232 -9.46 4.79 -9.37
N LYS A 233 -10.51 4.25 -10.00
CA LYS A 233 -10.53 2.85 -10.45
C LYS A 233 -9.41 2.66 -11.48
N GLY A 234 -8.76 1.49 -11.46
CA GLY A 234 -7.77 1.13 -12.47
C GLY A 234 -8.41 0.99 -13.86
N LYS A 235 -7.62 1.10 -14.93
CA LYS A 235 -8.12 1.05 -16.32
C LYS A 235 -8.96 -0.19 -16.64
N ALA A 236 -8.61 -1.37 -16.09
CA ALA A 236 -9.42 -2.59 -16.23
C ALA A 236 -10.82 -2.46 -15.62
N ALA A 237 -10.92 -1.92 -14.40
CA ALA A 237 -12.20 -1.77 -13.71
C ALA A 237 -13.11 -0.69 -14.32
N LEU A 238 -12.58 0.07 -15.29
CA LEU A 238 -13.32 1.04 -16.10
C LEU A 238 -13.63 0.50 -17.51
N GLY A 239 -13.22 -0.73 -17.86
CA GLY A 239 -13.37 -1.27 -19.22
C GLY A 239 -12.50 -0.58 -20.27
N LEU A 240 -11.50 0.21 -19.84
CA LEU A 240 -10.68 1.06 -20.72
C LEU A 240 -9.39 0.36 -21.20
N LEU A 241 -9.37 -0.96 -21.25
CA LEU A 241 -8.22 -1.67 -21.82
C LEU A 241 -8.26 -1.58 -23.34
N GLN A 242 -7.11 -1.31 -23.94
CA GLN A 242 -7.00 -1.35 -25.39
C GLN A 242 -7.22 -2.79 -25.90
N PRO A 243 -7.88 -2.97 -27.05
CA PRO A 243 -8.01 -4.27 -27.72
C PRO A 243 -6.63 -4.94 -27.90
N VAL A 244 -6.57 -6.28 -27.81
CA VAL A 244 -5.29 -7.03 -27.87
C VAL A 244 -4.59 -6.78 -29.20
N GLU A 245 -5.37 -6.64 -30.28
CA GLU A 245 -4.94 -6.40 -31.65
C GLU A 245 -4.19 -5.07 -31.81
N LYS A 246 -4.47 -4.09 -30.93
CA LYS A 246 -3.81 -2.78 -30.94
C LYS A 246 -2.54 -2.75 -30.09
N LEU A 247 -2.31 -3.74 -29.22
CA LEU A 247 -1.12 -3.77 -28.36
C LEU A 247 0.21 -3.81 -29.13
N PRO A 248 0.36 -4.55 -30.25
CA PRO A 248 1.61 -4.60 -31.01
C PRO A 248 2.06 -3.24 -31.57
N LEU A 249 1.12 -2.32 -31.79
CA LEU A 249 1.39 -0.98 -32.31
C LEU A 249 2.07 -0.08 -31.26
N GLU A 250 1.97 -0.44 -29.99
CA GLU A 250 2.48 0.33 -28.87
C GLU A 250 3.85 -0.18 -28.42
N THR A 251 4.71 0.73 -27.95
CA THR A 251 6.01 0.38 -27.35
C THR A 251 5.93 0.40 -25.83
N CYS A 252 6.15 -0.76 -25.21
CA CYS A 252 6.10 -0.91 -23.76
C CYS A 252 7.48 -0.79 -23.08
N CYS A 253 8.54 -1.31 -23.70
CA CYS A 253 9.92 -1.29 -23.20
C CYS A 253 10.91 -1.57 -24.34
N ARG A 254 12.22 -1.54 -24.07
CA ARG A 254 13.27 -1.86 -25.05
C ARG A 254 13.16 -3.27 -25.65
N ARG A 255 12.58 -4.22 -24.91
CA ARG A 255 12.36 -5.61 -25.35
C ARG A 255 11.07 -5.79 -26.15
N ARG A 256 10.28 -4.73 -26.35
CA ARG A 256 9.01 -4.74 -27.09
C ARG A 256 8.11 -5.93 -26.69
N CYS A 257 7.85 -6.13 -25.39
CA CYS A 257 6.97 -7.22 -24.91
C CYS A 257 5.58 -7.24 -25.57
N THR A 258 5.13 -6.13 -26.14
CA THR A 258 3.90 -6.04 -26.95
C THR A 258 3.91 -6.91 -28.19
N GLU A 259 5.09 -7.31 -28.68
CA GLU A 259 5.26 -8.24 -29.79
C GLU A 259 4.66 -9.62 -29.49
N LEU A 260 4.57 -10.02 -28.20
CA LEU A 260 3.85 -11.23 -27.79
C LEU A 260 2.37 -11.19 -28.18
N ALA A 261 1.75 -10.01 -28.22
CA ALA A 261 0.37 -9.90 -28.67
C ALA A 261 0.23 -10.09 -30.19
N ARG A 262 1.31 -9.87 -30.96
CA ARG A 262 1.33 -10.16 -32.42
C ARG A 262 1.53 -11.64 -32.68
N GLN A 263 2.48 -12.25 -31.97
CA GLN A 263 2.89 -13.65 -32.20
C GLN A 263 1.97 -14.65 -31.50
N TYR A 264 1.48 -14.31 -30.32
CA TYR A 264 0.70 -15.19 -29.43
C TYR A 264 -0.58 -14.47 -28.95
N GLY A 265 -1.32 -13.87 -29.88
CA GLY A 265 -2.55 -13.13 -29.58
C GLY A 265 -3.55 -13.93 -28.73
N THR A 266 -3.75 -15.21 -29.05
CA THR A 266 -4.63 -16.12 -28.31
C THR A 266 -4.19 -16.28 -26.85
N LEU A 267 -2.89 -16.46 -26.58
CA LEU A 267 -2.36 -16.57 -25.21
C LEU A 267 -2.57 -15.26 -24.44
N VAL A 268 -2.31 -14.12 -25.07
CA VAL A 268 -2.50 -12.80 -24.44
C VAL A 268 -3.97 -12.55 -24.14
N GLN A 269 -4.88 -12.98 -25.01
CA GLN A 269 -6.32 -12.92 -24.77
C GLN A 269 -6.73 -13.85 -23.63
N GLN A 270 -6.23 -15.09 -23.57
CA GLN A 270 -6.47 -16.01 -22.45
C GLN A 270 -5.98 -15.44 -21.12
N TRP A 271 -4.80 -14.83 -21.08
CA TRP A 271 -4.31 -14.13 -19.88
C TRP A 271 -5.26 -13.00 -19.48
N ARG A 272 -5.73 -12.20 -20.44
CA ARG A 272 -6.68 -11.13 -20.18
C ARG A 272 -7.98 -11.67 -19.60
N ASP A 273 -8.57 -12.70 -20.20
CA ASP A 273 -9.85 -13.28 -19.76
C ASP A 273 -9.73 -13.93 -18.38
N ARG A 274 -8.70 -14.77 -18.17
CA ARG A 274 -8.40 -15.39 -16.87
C ARG A 274 -8.16 -14.34 -15.79
N SER A 275 -7.50 -13.23 -16.12
CA SER A 275 -7.26 -12.16 -15.16
C SER A 275 -8.54 -11.49 -14.65
N GLN A 276 -9.66 -11.62 -15.38
CA GLN A 276 -10.97 -11.08 -15.01
C GLN A 276 -11.83 -12.06 -14.20
N MET A 277 -11.52 -13.37 -14.19
CA MET A 277 -12.32 -14.39 -13.51
C MET A 277 -12.34 -14.26 -11.99
N GLY A 278 -11.29 -13.68 -11.39
CA GLY A 278 -11.23 -13.45 -9.95
C GLY A 278 -9.83 -13.23 -9.43
N GLN A 279 -9.70 -12.76 -8.18
CA GLN A 279 -8.41 -12.32 -7.62
C GLN A 279 -7.32 -13.40 -7.60
N MET A 280 -7.70 -14.66 -7.35
CA MET A 280 -6.77 -15.79 -7.36
C MET A 280 -6.22 -16.01 -8.77
N GLU A 281 -7.11 -16.03 -9.76
CA GLU A 281 -6.72 -16.29 -11.15
C GLU A 281 -5.93 -15.12 -11.73
N THR A 282 -6.30 -13.87 -11.40
CA THR A 282 -5.48 -12.69 -11.70
C THR A 282 -4.05 -12.87 -11.18
N ARG A 283 -3.87 -13.37 -9.95
CA ARG A 283 -2.52 -13.57 -9.38
C ARG A 283 -1.75 -14.65 -10.11
N ARG A 284 -2.40 -15.75 -10.49
CA ARG A 284 -1.78 -16.82 -11.30
C ARG A 284 -1.33 -16.31 -12.66
N VAL A 285 -2.20 -15.58 -13.36
CA VAL A 285 -1.84 -14.94 -14.64
C VAL A 285 -0.67 -13.98 -14.46
N LEU A 286 -0.68 -13.14 -13.42
CA LEU A 286 0.46 -12.26 -13.14
C LEU A 286 1.74 -13.06 -12.91
N ALA A 287 1.69 -14.16 -12.16
CA ALA A 287 2.85 -15.01 -11.91
C ALA A 287 3.34 -15.72 -13.19
N GLU A 288 2.42 -16.16 -14.04
CA GLU A 288 2.72 -16.74 -15.35
C GLU A 288 3.40 -15.72 -16.27
N MET A 289 2.83 -14.51 -16.40
CA MET A 289 3.43 -13.43 -17.19
C MET A 289 4.78 -12.95 -16.63
N LEU A 290 5.00 -13.10 -15.32
CA LEU A 290 6.27 -12.81 -14.64
C LEU A 290 7.24 -13.99 -14.67
N THR A 291 6.83 -15.16 -15.17
CA THR A 291 7.77 -16.26 -15.40
C THR A 291 8.51 -16.01 -16.72
N PRO A 292 9.86 -16.14 -16.76
CA PRO A 292 10.60 -16.03 -18.01
C PRO A 292 10.21 -17.14 -18.99
N CYS A 293 9.77 -16.81 -20.21
CA CYS A 293 9.50 -17.82 -21.25
C CYS A 293 10.76 -18.32 -21.97
N ALA A 294 11.90 -17.62 -21.84
CA ALA A 294 13.20 -18.06 -22.32
C ALA A 294 14.29 -17.34 -21.54
N ALA A 295 15.11 -18.11 -20.80
CA ALA A 295 16.38 -17.84 -20.09
C ALA A 295 16.71 -16.46 -19.46
N THR A 296 16.15 -15.31 -19.82
CA THR A 296 16.69 -13.99 -19.39
C THR A 296 15.69 -12.83 -19.27
N ALA A 297 14.39 -13.04 -19.54
CA ALA A 297 13.45 -11.91 -19.57
C ALA A 297 12.02 -12.24 -19.15
N THR A 298 11.55 -11.58 -18.10
CA THR A 298 10.13 -11.49 -17.75
C THR A 298 9.46 -10.36 -18.53
N ASN A 299 8.14 -10.41 -18.64
CA ASN A 299 7.36 -9.34 -19.24
C ASN A 299 7.49 -8.03 -18.45
N CYS A 300 7.56 -6.90 -19.14
CA CYS A 300 7.64 -5.62 -18.45
C CYS A 300 6.29 -5.26 -17.79
N TYR A 301 6.33 -4.56 -16.65
CA TYR A 301 5.12 -4.23 -15.89
C TYR A 301 4.13 -3.38 -16.69
N LYS A 302 4.61 -2.57 -17.65
CA LYS A 302 3.76 -1.78 -18.54
C LYS A 302 2.89 -2.69 -19.44
N PHE A 303 3.51 -3.71 -20.06
CA PHE A 303 2.79 -4.69 -20.85
C PHE A 303 1.81 -5.51 -20.00
N ILE A 304 2.26 -6.02 -18.85
CA ILE A 304 1.39 -6.75 -17.91
C ILE A 304 0.18 -5.91 -17.51
N SER A 305 0.37 -4.62 -17.23
CA SER A 305 -0.70 -3.68 -16.91
C SER A 305 -1.64 -3.42 -18.09
N TRP A 306 -1.16 -3.42 -19.33
CA TRP A 306 -2.01 -3.30 -20.53
C TRP A 306 -2.85 -4.55 -20.81
N VAL A 307 -2.32 -5.73 -20.50
CA VAL A 307 -3.04 -7.00 -20.69
C VAL A 307 -4.08 -7.22 -19.60
N THR A 308 -3.68 -7.08 -18.33
CA THR A 308 -4.51 -7.44 -17.16
C THR A 308 -5.22 -6.26 -16.50
N GLY A 309 -4.81 -5.02 -16.81
CA GLY A 309 -5.25 -3.80 -16.13
C GLY A 309 -4.91 -3.71 -14.64
N CYS A 310 -4.06 -4.61 -14.14
CA CYS A 310 -3.53 -4.55 -12.79
C CYS A 310 -2.61 -3.32 -12.61
N SER A 311 -2.61 -2.79 -11.38
CA SER A 311 -1.71 -1.70 -11.02
C SER A 311 -0.28 -2.21 -10.85
N PHE A 312 0.70 -1.31 -11.04
CA PHE A 312 2.11 -1.62 -10.80
C PHE A 312 2.38 -2.15 -9.38
N THR A 313 1.61 -1.69 -8.39
CA THR A 313 1.75 -2.16 -7.00
C THR A 313 1.28 -3.60 -6.82
N THR A 314 0.20 -4.01 -7.48
CA THR A 314 -0.25 -5.41 -7.49
C THR A 314 0.78 -6.29 -8.19
N ILE A 315 1.26 -5.89 -9.37
CA ILE A 315 2.29 -6.62 -10.13
C ILE A 315 3.57 -6.78 -9.30
N SER A 316 4.03 -5.70 -8.66
CA SER A 316 5.22 -5.71 -7.80
C SER A 316 5.08 -6.64 -6.60
N ARG A 317 3.88 -6.76 -6.02
CA ARG A 317 3.64 -7.69 -4.91
C ARG A 317 3.73 -9.14 -5.34
N VAL A 318 3.15 -9.50 -6.50
CA VAL A 318 3.25 -10.86 -7.03
C VAL A 318 4.70 -11.18 -7.41
N SER A 319 5.41 -10.26 -8.06
CA SER A 319 6.83 -10.46 -8.38
C SER A 319 7.69 -10.68 -7.13
N ARG A 320 7.45 -9.92 -6.06
CA ARG A 320 8.16 -10.14 -4.78
C ARG A 320 7.80 -11.50 -4.19
N GLN A 321 6.53 -11.88 -4.17
CA GLN A 321 6.11 -13.18 -3.67
C GLN A 321 6.83 -14.30 -4.43
N MET A 322 6.85 -14.27 -5.76
CA MET A 322 7.55 -15.27 -6.57
C MET A 322 9.05 -15.33 -6.24
N GLN A 323 9.68 -14.19 -5.97
CA GLN A 323 11.08 -14.16 -5.53
C GLN A 323 11.27 -14.80 -4.15
N GLU A 324 10.30 -14.63 -3.24
CA GLU A 324 10.33 -15.19 -1.89
C GLU A 324 10.03 -16.69 -1.86
N THR A 325 9.21 -17.19 -2.78
CA THR A 325 8.79 -18.60 -2.86
C THR A 325 9.58 -19.41 -3.88
N GLY A 326 10.66 -18.87 -4.44
CA GLY A 326 11.48 -19.58 -5.43
C GLY A 326 10.77 -19.83 -6.77
N GLY A 327 9.72 -19.06 -7.09
CA GLY A 327 8.97 -19.18 -8.34
C GLY A 327 7.60 -19.84 -8.22
N ASP A 328 7.14 -20.16 -7.00
CA ASP A 328 5.77 -20.65 -6.80
C ASP A 328 4.75 -19.64 -7.36
N ARG A 329 3.85 -20.16 -8.19
CA ARG A 329 2.83 -19.39 -8.92
C ARG A 329 1.51 -19.33 -8.17
N ASP A 330 1.32 -20.20 -7.17
CA ASP A 330 0.06 -20.21 -6.44
C ASP A 330 -0.02 -19.02 -5.46
N PRO A 331 -1.18 -18.35 -5.41
CA PRO A 331 -1.39 -17.26 -4.46
C PRO A 331 -1.35 -17.82 -3.03
N PRO A 332 -0.77 -17.08 -2.06
CA PRO A 332 -0.67 -17.56 -0.70
C PRO A 332 -2.08 -17.69 -0.13
N GLU A 333 -2.30 -18.73 0.66
CA GLU A 333 -3.59 -18.94 1.30
C GLU A 333 -4.00 -17.72 2.11
N HIS A 334 -5.29 -17.37 2.00
CA HIS A 334 -5.84 -16.23 2.70
C HIS A 334 -5.74 -16.45 4.22
N GLY A 335 -5.16 -15.51 4.96
CA GLY A 335 -4.91 -15.67 6.40
C GLY A 335 -6.17 -15.98 7.25
N LEU A 336 -7.36 -15.59 6.79
CA LEU A 336 -8.61 -16.01 7.44
C LEU A 336 -8.87 -17.51 7.35
N LYS A 337 -8.57 -18.17 6.23
CA LYS A 337 -8.72 -19.63 6.10
C LYS A 337 -7.79 -20.36 7.06
N LYS A 338 -6.52 -19.94 7.12
CA LYS A 338 -5.55 -20.46 8.10
C LYS A 338 -6.04 -20.32 9.54
N TRP A 339 -6.61 -19.17 9.88
CA TRP A 339 -7.16 -18.93 11.22
C TRP A 339 -8.33 -19.85 11.56
N PHE A 340 -9.26 -20.09 10.61
CA PHE A 340 -10.37 -21.03 10.83
C PHE A 340 -9.89 -22.48 10.91
N GLN A 341 -8.92 -22.89 10.11
CA GLN A 341 -8.31 -24.22 10.16
C GLN A 341 -7.60 -24.46 11.49
N SER A 342 -6.85 -23.47 12.01
CA SER A 342 -6.18 -23.59 13.31
C SER A 342 -7.14 -23.66 14.50
N LYS A 343 -8.37 -23.14 14.37
CA LYS A 343 -9.39 -23.21 15.43
C LYS A 343 -10.20 -24.49 15.42
N ASN A 344 -10.26 -25.18 14.28
CA ASN A 344 -11.04 -26.39 14.11
C ASN A 344 -10.19 -27.67 14.25
N MET A 345 -8.91 -27.57 14.58
CA MET A 345 -8.16 -28.76 15.01
C MET A 345 -8.65 -29.17 16.40
N PRO A 346 -9.19 -30.39 16.57
CA PRO A 346 -9.46 -30.91 17.90
C PRO A 346 -8.13 -30.95 18.66
N GLN A 347 -8.12 -30.37 19.86
CA GLN A 347 -7.04 -30.61 20.82
C GLN A 347 -7.05 -32.11 21.07
N GLY A 348 -6.08 -32.82 20.48
CA GLY A 348 -5.82 -34.22 20.79
C GLY A 348 -5.67 -34.33 22.29
N GLY A 349 -6.47 -35.22 22.89
CA GLY A 349 -6.61 -35.34 24.33
C GLY A 349 -5.28 -35.58 25.01
N ASP A 350 -5.07 -34.88 26.11
CA ASP A 350 -4.11 -35.28 27.13
C ASP A 350 -4.56 -36.66 27.67
N GLU A 351 -3.92 -37.72 27.21
CA GLU A 351 -3.96 -39.02 27.88
C GLU A 351 -3.35 -38.84 29.28
N GLN A 352 -4.23 -38.70 30.28
CA GLN A 352 -3.87 -38.82 31.68
C GLN A 352 -3.43 -40.25 31.96
N ASN A 353 -2.12 -40.45 32.04
CA ASN A 353 -1.52 -41.67 32.51
C ASN A 353 -1.63 -41.72 34.04
N SER A 354 -2.74 -42.25 34.57
CA SER A 354 -2.93 -42.52 36.00
C SER A 354 -2.22 -43.82 36.37
N SER A 355 -0.95 -43.74 36.76
CA SER A 355 -0.28 -44.83 37.45
C SER A 355 -0.70 -44.82 38.92
N VAL A 356 -1.54 -45.78 39.28
CA VAL A 356 -1.86 -46.22 40.64
C VAL A 356 -0.58 -46.75 41.29
N GLN A 357 -0.21 -46.23 42.46
CA GLN A 357 0.67 -46.91 43.41
C GLN A 357 -0.09 -47.03 44.72
N ASP A 358 -0.61 -48.22 44.98
CA ASP A 358 -1.06 -48.66 46.29
C ASP A 358 0.15 -49.07 47.13
N ILE A 359 0.22 -48.52 48.34
CA ILE A 359 1.13 -48.92 49.41
C ILE A 359 0.30 -49.76 50.39
N THR A 360 0.66 -51.02 50.54
CA THR A 360 0.63 -51.74 51.83
C THR A 360 1.86 -52.62 51.92
#